data_AF-A0AAU6EBI4-F1
#
_entry.id   AF-A0AAU6EBI4-F1
#
_cell.length_a   1.000
_cell.length_b   1.000
_cell.length_c   1.000
_cell.angle_alpha   90.00
_cell.angle_beta   90.00
_cell.angle_gamma   90.00
#
_symmetry.space_group_name_H-M   'P 1'
#
loop_
_entity.id
_entity.type
_entity.pdbx_description
1 polymer ?
#
loop_
_entity_poly.entity_id
_entity_poly.type
_entity_poly.pdbx_seq_one_letter_code
_entity_poly.pdbx_strand_id
1 'polypeptide(L)'
;MSTDEQHLVPASRRRGGLVTTRGGHQEGERSFFCRICQRAERGMWVPAGWYLLERAPGGKGRHIRLGLYCSVACLVRAGEMLEAGAAEHAARMDLPTEEDRRRERARVVDIAQTLLSGGLTIRQAAESLNVETFTLKTWLKEAGIQISPAAAAPVAAGTSGALVGVEAGGVIR
;
A
#
# COMPACT_ATOMS: atom_id res chain seq x y z
N MET A 1 54.14 -9.22 38.10
CA MET A 1 52.86 -9.37 38.82
C MET A 1 51.91 -8.40 38.17
N SER A 2 51.05 -8.91 37.28
CA SER A 2 50.13 -8.13 36.45
C SER A 2 48.71 -8.29 36.98
N THR A 3 47.98 -7.17 37.10
CA THR A 3 46.51 -7.17 37.17
C THR A 3 46.01 -6.10 36.22
N ASP A 4 45.62 -6.55 35.03
CA ASP A 4 44.90 -5.80 34.02
C ASP A 4 43.40 -6.08 34.28
N GLU A 5 42.66 -5.04 34.65
CA GLU A 5 41.25 -5.13 35.05
C GLU A 5 40.36 -4.97 33.81
N GLN A 6 40.00 -6.08 33.16
CA GLN A 6 39.09 -6.08 32.03
C GLN A 6 37.63 -6.25 32.48
N HIS A 7 36.88 -5.15 32.41
CA HIS A 7 35.42 -5.10 32.50
C HIS A 7 34.80 -5.89 31.33
N LEU A 8 34.24 -7.07 31.61
CA LEU A 8 33.51 -7.89 30.65
C LEU A 8 32.06 -7.39 30.50
N VAL A 9 31.78 -6.75 29.37
CA VAL A 9 30.42 -6.48 28.89
C VAL A 9 29.84 -7.77 28.29
N PRO A 10 28.70 -8.32 28.77
CA PRO A 10 28.15 -9.53 28.17
C PRO A 10 27.57 -9.25 26.78
N ALA A 11 28.08 -9.99 25.80
CA ALA A 11 27.69 -9.93 24.40
C ALA A 11 26.19 -10.20 24.17
N SER A 12 25.55 -9.32 23.39
CA SER A 12 24.18 -9.52 22.91
C SER A 12 24.11 -10.81 22.07
N ARG A 13 23.46 -11.85 22.58
CA ARG A 13 23.18 -13.08 21.82
C ARG A 13 22.10 -12.81 20.77
N ARG A 14 22.49 -12.27 19.62
CA ARG A 14 21.76 -12.42 18.35
C ARG A 14 22.13 -13.78 17.73
N ARG A 15 21.24 -14.76 17.83
CA ARG A 15 20.95 -15.80 16.81
C ARG A 15 19.97 -16.84 17.38
N GLY A 16 18.68 -16.62 17.17
CA GLY A 16 17.68 -17.69 17.21
C GLY A 16 17.36 -18.07 15.78
N GLY A 17 17.97 -19.14 15.28
CA GLY A 17 17.63 -19.72 13.98
C GLY A 17 16.17 -20.16 13.98
N LEU A 18 15.48 -19.91 12.87
CA LEU A 18 14.17 -20.50 12.59
C LEU A 18 14.35 -22.02 12.43
N VAL A 19 14.24 -22.75 13.54
CA VAL A 19 13.92 -24.17 13.48
C VAL A 19 12.42 -24.27 13.24
N THR A 20 12.04 -24.57 12.01
CA THR A 20 10.71 -25.09 11.69
C THR A 20 10.63 -26.54 12.18
N THR A 21 10.35 -26.76 13.46
CA THR A 21 9.85 -28.07 13.88
C THR A 21 8.41 -28.20 13.39
N ARG A 22 8.18 -29.06 12.39
CA ARG A 22 6.90 -29.77 12.25
C ARG A 22 6.63 -30.43 13.60
N GLY A 23 5.66 -29.92 14.36
CA GLY A 23 5.30 -30.46 15.67
C GLY A 23 3.81 -30.69 15.71
N GLY A 24 3.40 -31.96 15.76
CA GLY A 24 2.08 -32.33 16.26
C GLY A 24 1.81 -31.64 17.58
N HIS A 25 0.52 -31.45 17.89
CA HIS A 25 0.04 -30.90 19.14
C HIS A 25 0.75 -31.56 20.33
N GLN A 26 1.82 -30.93 20.82
CA GLN A 26 2.31 -31.22 22.15
C GLN A 26 1.30 -30.58 23.11
N GLU A 27 0.45 -31.43 23.68
CA GLU A 27 -0.40 -31.17 24.83
C GLU A 27 0.47 -31.01 26.10
N GLY A 28 1.49 -30.17 26.02
CA GLY A 28 2.40 -29.84 27.10
C GLY A 28 2.29 -28.37 27.45
N GLU A 29 2.60 -28.04 28.70
CA GLU A 29 2.66 -26.66 29.18
C GLU A 29 3.62 -25.82 28.31
N ARG A 30 3.15 -24.67 27.83
CA ARG A 30 3.88 -23.73 26.99
C ARG A 30 4.22 -22.49 27.80
N SER A 31 5.35 -21.86 27.48
CA SER A 31 5.68 -20.54 28.01
C SER A 31 5.25 -19.46 27.01
N PHE A 32 4.46 -18.50 27.48
CA PHE A 32 4.04 -17.31 26.75
C PHE A 32 4.82 -16.12 27.28
N PHE A 33 5.25 -15.24 26.38
CA PHE A 33 6.15 -14.15 26.73
C PHE A 33 5.75 -12.87 26.01
N CYS A 34 5.70 -11.77 26.77
CA CYS A 34 5.43 -10.45 26.23
C CYS A 34 6.69 -9.86 25.61
N ARG A 35 6.63 -9.54 24.31
CA ARG A 35 7.76 -8.93 23.57
C ARG A 35 8.23 -7.57 24.11
N ILE A 36 7.37 -6.85 24.84
CA ILE A 36 7.65 -5.52 25.36
C ILE A 36 8.19 -5.59 26.79
N CYS A 37 7.37 -6.02 27.75
CA CYS A 37 7.73 -5.98 29.18
C CYS A 37 8.41 -7.25 29.69
N GLN A 38 8.64 -8.24 28.82
CA GLN A 38 9.29 -9.51 29.16
C GLN A 38 8.52 -10.39 30.17
N ARG A 39 7.30 -10.01 30.57
CA ARG A 39 6.43 -10.84 31.41
C ARG A 39 6.25 -12.21 30.75
N ALA A 40 6.42 -13.27 31.53
CA ALA A 40 6.26 -14.64 31.09
C ALA A 40 5.21 -15.35 31.93
N GLU A 41 4.39 -16.17 31.29
CA GLU A 41 3.40 -17.05 31.93
C GLU A 41 3.49 -18.44 31.33
N ARG A 42 3.16 -19.46 32.13
CA ARG A 42 3.14 -20.85 31.70
C ARG A 42 1.72 -21.39 31.75
N GLY A 43 1.36 -22.19 30.77
CA GLY A 43 0.05 -22.82 30.71
C GLY A 43 -0.13 -23.62 29.43
N MET A 44 -1.18 -24.41 29.37
CA MET A 44 -1.53 -25.14 28.15
C MET A 44 -2.03 -24.20 27.04
N TRP A 45 -2.65 -23.08 27.42
CA TRP A 45 -3.30 -22.12 26.53
C TRP A 45 -2.75 -20.71 26.74
N VAL A 46 -2.93 -19.85 25.74
CA VAL A 46 -2.59 -18.42 25.85
C VAL A 46 -3.39 -17.82 27.02
N PRO A 47 -2.76 -17.09 27.95
CA PRO A 47 -3.48 -16.59 29.12
C PRO A 47 -4.53 -15.54 28.73
N ALA A 48 -5.59 -15.46 29.53
CA ALA A 48 -6.64 -14.47 29.33
C ALA A 48 -6.09 -13.04 29.40
N GLY A 49 -6.59 -12.14 28.55
CA GLY A 49 -6.14 -10.76 28.49
C GLY A 49 -4.81 -10.54 27.76
N TRP A 50 -4.26 -11.59 27.13
CA TRP A 50 -3.12 -11.45 26.22
C TRP A 50 -3.58 -11.21 24.78
N TYR A 51 -2.77 -10.46 24.04
CA TYR A 51 -3.04 -10.02 22.68
C TYR A 51 -1.98 -10.56 21.72
N LEU A 52 -2.42 -10.95 20.51
CA LEU A 52 -1.57 -11.41 19.43
C LEU A 52 -1.53 -10.35 18.33
N LEU A 53 -0.33 -9.96 17.91
CA LEU A 53 -0.14 -9.10 16.74
C LEU A 53 0.31 -9.94 15.55
N GLU A 54 -0.42 -9.82 14.45
CA GLU A 54 -0.11 -10.48 13.18
C GLU A 54 -0.08 -9.44 12.05
N ARG A 55 0.83 -9.64 11.10
CA ARG A 55 0.86 -8.90 9.84
C ARG A 55 0.15 -9.71 8.77
N ALA A 56 -0.90 -9.13 8.19
CA ALA A 56 -1.48 -9.63 6.96
C ALA A 56 -0.64 -9.10 5.78
N PRO A 57 0.03 -9.96 4.99
CA PRO A 57 0.84 -9.50 3.85
C PRO A 57 0.01 -9.04 2.65
N GLY A 58 -1.32 -9.09 2.72
CA GLY A 58 -2.23 -8.89 1.58
C GLY A 58 -2.38 -10.16 0.72
N GLY A 59 -3.55 -10.34 0.10
CA GLY A 59 -3.85 -11.50 -0.76
C GLY A 59 -4.18 -12.79 0.02
N LYS A 60 -3.97 -13.96 -0.62
CA LYS A 60 -4.24 -15.31 -0.05
C LYS A 60 -3.11 -15.84 0.86
N GLY A 61 -2.20 -14.97 1.30
CA GLY A 61 -1.04 -15.35 2.11
C GLY A 61 -1.41 -15.70 3.55
N ARG A 62 -0.60 -16.56 4.19
CA ARG A 62 -0.70 -16.80 5.63
C ARG A 62 -0.31 -15.54 6.42
N HIS A 63 -1.03 -15.28 7.51
CA HIS A 63 -0.67 -14.21 8.44
C HIS A 63 0.70 -14.50 9.07
N ILE A 64 1.50 -13.45 9.25
CA ILE A 64 2.81 -13.53 9.87
C ILE A 64 2.67 -13.06 11.32
N ARG A 65 2.86 -13.97 12.28
CA ARG A 65 2.84 -13.64 13.71
C ARG A 65 4.05 -12.79 14.08
N LEU A 66 3.79 -11.60 14.62
CA LEU A 66 4.83 -10.66 15.07
C LEU A 66 5.16 -10.83 16.55
N GLY A 67 4.16 -11.08 17.41
CA GLY A 67 4.40 -11.29 18.84
C GLY A 67 3.13 -11.40 19.69
N LEU A 68 3.33 -11.79 20.95
CA LEU A 68 2.31 -11.81 22.00
C LEU A 68 2.58 -10.69 23.03
N TYR A 69 1.50 -10.15 23.61
CA TYR A 69 1.54 -9.00 24.52
C TYR A 69 0.58 -9.22 25.69
N CYS A 70 1.04 -8.97 26.91
CA CYS A 70 0.28 -9.24 28.13
C CYS A 70 -0.80 -8.19 28.46
N SER A 71 -0.89 -7.12 27.69
CA SER A 71 -1.86 -6.03 27.88
C SER A 71 -2.01 -5.18 26.61
N VAL A 72 -3.10 -4.41 26.54
CA VAL A 72 -3.33 -3.43 25.45
C VAL A 72 -2.19 -2.41 25.38
N ALA A 73 -1.70 -1.94 26.52
CA ALA A 73 -0.58 -0.98 26.55
C ALA A 73 0.69 -1.53 25.89
N CYS A 74 1.01 -2.80 26.13
CA CYS A 74 2.14 -3.46 25.47
C CYS A 74 1.88 -3.67 23.97
N LEU A 75 0.63 -3.93 23.56
CA LEU A 75 0.27 -4.04 22.14
C LEU A 75 0.43 -2.70 21.41
N VAL A 76 -0.10 -1.60 21.98
CA VAL A 76 -0.01 -0.25 21.40
C VAL A 76 1.45 0.17 21.23
N ARG A 77 2.26 0.02 22.28
CA ARG A 77 3.70 0.32 22.21
C ARG A 77 4.42 -0.49 21.13
N ALA A 78 4.03 -1.75 20.93
CA ALA A 78 4.58 -2.56 19.86
C ALA A 78 4.16 -2.06 18.47
N GLY A 79 2.94 -1.54 18.32
CA GLY A 79 2.48 -0.87 17.11
C GLY A 79 3.32 0.37 16.79
N GLU A 80 3.50 1.26 17.77
CA GLU A 80 4.33 2.46 17.64
C GLU A 80 5.77 2.12 17.21
N MET A 81 6.36 1.08 17.81
CA MET A 81 7.71 0.61 17.44
C MET A 81 7.78 0.08 16.00
N LEU A 82 6.72 -0.57 15.51
CA LEU A 82 6.66 -1.05 14.13
C LEU A 82 6.48 0.10 13.15
N GLU A 83 5.67 1.10 13.48
CA GLU A 83 5.51 2.32 12.67
C GLU A 83 6.82 3.09 12.59
N ALA A 84 7.50 3.30 13.71
CA ALA A 84 8.81 3.93 13.75
C ALA A 84 9.85 3.14 12.92
N GLY A 85 9.92 1.83 13.10
CA GLY A 85 10.82 0.98 12.32
C GLY A 85 10.50 0.96 10.82
N ALA A 86 9.22 1.08 10.45
CA ALA A 86 8.80 1.20 9.06
C ALA A 86 9.22 2.55 8.47
N ALA A 87 9.07 3.65 9.22
CA ALA A 87 9.52 4.98 8.80
C ALA A 87 11.05 5.04 8.64
N GLU A 88 11.81 4.50 9.58
CA GLU A 88 13.27 4.40 9.49
C GLU A 88 13.72 3.53 8.31
N HIS A 89 13.02 2.42 8.05
CA HIS A 89 13.31 1.59 6.90
C HIS A 89 13.01 2.31 5.58
N ALA A 90 11.88 3.01 5.50
CA ALA A 90 11.52 3.82 4.34
C ALA A 90 12.57 4.91 4.07
N ALA A 91 13.00 5.64 5.11
CA ALA A 91 14.04 6.65 4.99
C ALA A 91 15.38 6.08 4.50
N ARG A 92 15.79 4.91 4.99
CA ARG A 92 17.02 4.24 4.51
C ARG A 92 16.94 3.75 3.07
N MET A 93 15.75 3.37 2.63
CA MET A 93 15.50 2.86 1.28
C MET A 93 15.09 3.96 0.30
N ASP A 94 15.10 5.23 0.73
CA ASP A 94 14.62 6.39 -0.03
C ASP A 94 13.23 6.15 -0.65
N LEU A 95 12.35 5.48 0.12
CA LEU A 95 11.00 5.21 -0.34
C LEU A 95 10.14 6.47 -0.26
N PRO A 96 9.22 6.69 -1.21
CA PRO A 96 8.34 7.85 -1.20
C PRO A 96 7.59 7.95 0.12
N THR A 97 7.63 9.14 0.73
CA THR A 97 6.84 9.42 1.93
C THR A 97 5.35 9.44 1.61
N GLU A 98 4.51 9.42 2.63
CA GLU A 98 3.06 9.50 2.40
C GLU A 98 2.65 10.84 1.79
N GLU A 99 3.37 11.91 2.13
CA GLU A 99 3.18 13.23 1.48
C GLU A 99 3.60 13.19 0.01
N ASP A 100 4.68 12.49 -0.35
CA ASP A 100 5.08 12.32 -1.76
C ASP A 100 4.03 11.54 -2.53
N ARG A 101 3.50 10.46 -1.95
CA ARG A 101 2.40 9.69 -2.56
C ARG A 101 1.15 10.52 -2.73
N ARG A 102 0.81 11.36 -1.75
CA ARG A 102 -0.32 12.28 -1.83
C ARG A 102 -0.13 13.31 -2.94
N ARG A 103 1.07 13.89 -3.06
CA ARG A 103 1.41 14.82 -4.14
C ARG A 103 1.35 14.15 -5.50
N GLU A 104 1.89 12.95 -5.61
CA GLU A 104 1.84 12.17 -6.84
C GLU A 104 0.41 11.83 -7.24
N ARG A 105 -0.40 11.38 -6.28
CA ARG A 105 -1.82 11.16 -6.49
C ARG A 105 -2.54 12.43 -6.98
N ALA A 106 -2.25 13.59 -6.39
CA ALA A 106 -2.84 14.85 -6.84
C ALA A 106 -2.43 15.17 -8.29
N ARG A 107 -1.15 15.02 -8.63
CA ARG A 107 -0.66 15.19 -10.01
C ARG A 107 -1.36 14.25 -10.99
N VAL A 108 -1.52 12.98 -10.64
CA VAL A 108 -2.23 11.99 -11.46
C VAL A 108 -3.68 12.39 -11.67
N VAL A 109 -4.35 12.91 -10.63
CA VAL A 109 -5.74 13.38 -10.73
C VAL A 109 -5.85 14.60 -11.66
N ASP A 110 -4.95 15.56 -11.58
CA ASP A 110 -4.94 16.76 -12.44
C ASP A 110 -4.72 16.40 -13.91
N ILE A 111 -3.78 15.49 -14.18
CA ILE A 111 -3.52 14.98 -15.54
C ILE A 111 -4.73 14.20 -16.04
N ALA A 112 -5.32 13.32 -15.22
CA ALA A 112 -6.52 12.57 -15.58
C ALA A 112 -7.69 13.49 -15.92
N GLN A 113 -7.91 14.56 -15.17
CA GLN A 113 -8.95 15.54 -15.48
C GLN A 113 -8.73 16.19 -16.85
N THR A 114 -7.48 16.52 -17.17
CA THR A 114 -7.12 17.08 -18.49
C THR A 114 -7.40 16.08 -19.62
N LEU A 115 -7.03 14.80 -19.44
CA LEU A 115 -7.29 13.74 -20.43
C LEU A 115 -8.79 13.49 -20.64
N LEU A 116 -9.57 13.46 -19.56
CA LEU A 116 -11.03 13.31 -19.64
C LEU A 116 -11.69 14.49 -20.35
N SER A 117 -11.21 15.71 -20.09
CA SER A 117 -11.69 16.92 -20.77
C SER A 117 -11.33 16.92 -22.26
N GLY A 118 -10.24 16.25 -22.65
CA GLY A 118 -9.86 15.97 -24.03
C GLY A 118 -10.67 14.86 -24.71
N GLY A 119 -11.69 14.30 -24.05
CA GLY A 119 -12.59 13.29 -24.60
C GLY A 119 -12.15 11.84 -24.42
N LEU A 120 -11.06 11.58 -23.69
CA LEU A 120 -10.66 10.21 -23.38
C LEU A 120 -11.63 9.57 -22.36
N THR A 121 -11.81 8.26 -22.47
CA THR A 121 -12.52 7.50 -21.45
C THR A 121 -11.65 7.27 -20.21
N ILE A 122 -12.28 7.02 -19.05
CA ILE A 122 -11.55 6.70 -17.79
C ILE A 122 -10.57 5.55 -17.99
N ARG A 123 -10.95 4.53 -18.77
CA ARG A 123 -10.10 3.37 -19.03
C ARG A 123 -8.84 3.76 -19.80
N GLN A 124 -8.99 4.57 -20.85
CA GLN A 124 -7.86 5.05 -21.65
C GLN A 124 -6.96 6.00 -20.82
N ALA A 125 -7.55 6.89 -20.02
CA ALA A 125 -6.80 7.74 -19.11
C ALA A 125 -6.01 6.92 -18.07
N ALA A 126 -6.65 5.91 -17.46
CA ALA A 126 -6.01 5.00 -16.51
C ALA A 126 -4.83 4.24 -17.13
N GLU A 127 -5.01 3.73 -18.35
CA GLU A 127 -3.95 3.06 -19.11
C GLU A 127 -2.79 4.00 -19.42
N SER A 128 -3.07 5.23 -19.87
CA SER A 128 -2.03 6.24 -20.15
C SER A 128 -1.24 6.67 -18.90
N LEU A 129 -1.88 6.62 -17.73
CA LEU A 129 -1.28 6.97 -16.45
C LEU A 129 -0.64 5.75 -15.75
N ASN A 130 -0.76 4.55 -16.33
CA ASN A 130 -0.34 3.28 -15.74
C ASN A 130 -0.93 3.05 -14.33
N VAL A 131 -2.20 3.41 -14.15
CA VAL A 131 -2.95 3.22 -12.90
C VAL A 131 -4.13 2.28 -13.15
N GLU A 132 -4.48 1.44 -12.18
CA GLU A 132 -5.66 0.60 -12.29
C GLU A 132 -6.94 1.46 -12.39
N THR A 133 -7.86 1.09 -13.29
CA THR A 133 -9.07 1.89 -13.56
C THR A 133 -9.93 2.10 -12.31
N PHE A 134 -10.03 1.10 -11.43
CA PHE A 134 -10.75 1.21 -10.16
C PHE A 134 -10.11 2.24 -9.22
N THR A 135 -8.77 2.22 -9.14
CA THR A 135 -7.98 3.15 -8.34
C THR A 135 -8.15 4.59 -8.82
N LEU A 136 -8.03 4.81 -10.14
CA LEU A 136 -8.23 6.15 -10.71
C LEU A 136 -9.66 6.67 -10.46
N LYS A 137 -10.68 5.81 -10.64
CA LYS A 137 -12.08 6.17 -10.37
C LYS A 137 -12.30 6.58 -8.91
N THR A 138 -11.68 5.86 -7.98
CA THR A 138 -11.74 6.17 -6.55
C THR A 138 -11.10 7.52 -6.27
N TRP A 139 -9.92 7.78 -6.85
CA TRP A 139 -9.21 9.03 -6.65
C TRP A 139 -9.94 10.25 -7.21
N LEU A 140 -10.52 10.14 -8.42
CA LEU A 140 -11.34 11.19 -9.03
C LEU A 140 -12.59 11.49 -8.22
N LYS A 141 -13.25 10.44 -7.69
CA LYS A 141 -14.43 10.60 -6.82
C LYS A 141 -14.08 11.33 -5.52
N GLU A 142 -12.99 10.95 -4.88
CA GLU A 142 -12.50 11.60 -3.66
C GLU A 142 -12.09 13.07 -3.92
N ALA A 143 -11.63 13.39 -5.13
CA ALA A 143 -11.34 14.75 -5.57
C ALA A 143 -12.60 15.56 -5.99
N GLY A 144 -13.80 14.97 -5.94
CA GLY A 144 -15.05 15.64 -6.29
C GLY A 144 -15.30 15.80 -7.79
N ILE A 145 -14.53 15.14 -8.65
CA ILE A 145 -14.68 15.23 -10.11
C ILE A 145 -15.83 14.32 -10.54
N GLN A 146 -16.93 14.93 -10.98
CA GLN A 146 -18.10 14.23 -11.53
C GLN A 146 -17.74 13.61 -12.87
N ILE A 147 -17.58 12.29 -12.90
CA ILE A 147 -17.32 11.57 -14.14
C ILE A 147 -18.65 11.33 -14.85
N SER A 148 -19.09 12.30 -15.65
CA SER A 148 -20.16 12.02 -16.61
C SER A 148 -19.60 11.02 -17.64
N PRO A 149 -20.27 9.88 -17.89
CA PRO A 149 -19.92 9.12 -19.07
C PRO A 149 -20.10 10.07 -20.26
N ALA A 150 -19.05 10.24 -21.06
CA ALA A 150 -19.18 10.89 -22.35
C ALA A 150 -20.27 10.11 -23.08
N ALA A 151 -21.43 10.76 -23.25
CA ALA A 151 -22.48 10.25 -24.12
C ALA A 151 -21.81 9.95 -25.45
N ALA A 152 -21.92 8.70 -25.90
CA ALA A 152 -21.55 8.33 -27.25
C ALA A 152 -22.25 9.31 -28.19
N ALA A 153 -21.51 10.28 -28.72
CA ALA A 153 -22.01 11.09 -29.81
C ALA A 153 -22.28 10.11 -30.96
N PRO A 154 -23.52 9.99 -31.45
CA PRO A 154 -23.75 9.30 -32.70
C PRO A 154 -23.12 10.16 -33.78
N VAL A 155 -21.90 9.80 -34.19
CA VAL A 155 -21.34 10.28 -35.45
C VAL A 155 -22.19 9.62 -36.53
N ALA A 156 -23.24 10.31 -36.95
CA ALA A 156 -24.01 9.96 -38.11
C ALA A 156 -23.05 9.94 -39.31
N ALA A 157 -22.70 8.74 -39.75
CA ALA A 157 -22.15 8.50 -41.06
C ALA A 157 -23.24 8.84 -42.08
N GLY A 158 -22.95 9.81 -42.96
CA GLY A 158 -23.81 10.26 -44.04
C GLY A 158 -22.98 10.87 -45.15
N THR A 159 -22.10 10.05 -45.72
CA THR A 159 -21.44 10.27 -47.02
C THR A 159 -22.48 10.50 -48.11
N SER A 160 -22.37 11.60 -48.85
CA SER A 160 -22.61 11.61 -50.29
C SER A 160 -21.90 12.79 -50.94
N GLY A 161 -20.89 12.50 -51.76
CA GLY A 161 -20.22 13.49 -52.60
C GLY A 161 -21.03 13.79 -53.87
N ALA A 162 -20.78 14.96 -54.45
CA ALA A 162 -20.84 15.18 -55.90
C ALA A 162 -20.04 16.44 -56.26
N LEU A 163 -18.95 16.20 -56.98
CA LEU A 163 -18.21 17.17 -57.80
C LEU A 163 -19.08 17.62 -58.99
N VAL A 164 -19.28 18.93 -59.17
CA VAL A 164 -19.41 19.66 -60.45
C VAL A 164 -19.12 21.12 -60.08
N GLY A 165 -18.33 21.96 -60.72
CA GLY A 165 -17.65 21.98 -62.02
C GLY A 165 -17.42 23.47 -62.28
N VAL A 166 -16.17 23.84 -62.57
CA VAL A 166 -15.75 25.18 -62.96
C VAL A 166 -16.39 25.53 -64.31
N GLU A 167 -17.01 26.69 -64.46
CA GLU A 167 -16.97 27.46 -65.72
C GLU A 167 -17.02 28.98 -65.46
N ALA A 168 -16.17 29.66 -66.23
CA ALA A 168 -15.93 31.09 -66.25
C ALA A 168 -16.95 31.83 -67.13
N GLY A 169 -17.11 33.14 -66.91
CA GLY A 169 -17.76 34.01 -67.88
C GLY A 169 -18.19 35.35 -67.30
N GLY A 170 -17.30 36.33 -67.31
CA GLY A 170 -17.68 37.73 -67.12
C GLY A 170 -18.33 38.30 -68.38
N VAL A 171 -19.32 39.20 -68.22
CA VAL A 171 -19.64 40.25 -69.19
C VAL A 171 -20.11 41.51 -68.47
N ILE A 172 -19.42 42.58 -68.81
CA ILE A 172 -19.62 44.02 -68.67
C ILE A 172 -21.10 44.48 -68.79
N ARG A 173 -21.52 45.38 -67.90
CA ARG A 173 -22.17 46.65 -68.28
C ARG A 173 -22.06 47.69 -67.18
#